data_AF-A0A290Q3V9-F1
#
_entry.id   AF-A0A290Q3V9-F1
#
_cell.length_a   1.000
_cell.length_b   1.000
_cell.length_c   1.000
_cell.angle_alpha   90.00
_cell.angle_beta   90.00
_cell.angle_gamma   90.00
#
_symmetry.space_group_name_H-M   'P 1'
#
loop_
_entity.id
_entity.type
_entity.pdbx_description
1 polymer ?
#
loop_
_entity_poly.entity_id
_entity_poly.type
_entity_poly.pdbx_seq_one_letter_code
_entity_poly.pdbx_strand_id
1 'polypeptide(L)'
;MPRRTPLLIAFSLVANAALAVVLWQRSTSPAAHSPHSTAASPSPAATAAAQTPDAFSAQWQQLLQNPDDTAALSLLRSSGFPPEVVRSLMTERIRSRYQDRFRALAAKQAETPYWRTNAWYNFDGDVATRSERRALEREISDSVRKLLGDDTDSLSFYERDSRARSFGNLPSVKITELQAISRDYGELSSQIRDNAKGVVLAEDREKLAFLEKEKRTDLSALLTPDELEDYDRRNSPSASEIRGKLRFFDATETEFLALYQAQHDFDARYGRDNLSGEQSDLRKAALPQLTEQFKAALGPERYAEYELLTDGNYSSTRSTLTQLGLPADSARELVATQRAANKRAEAIRADKSLNSEQQASQLAALEKDATEKVTATIGAQNLDEYKKYTGNWLTRLAPKPKNPATR
;
A
#
# COMPACT_ATOMS: atom_id res chain seq x y z
N MET A 1 -30.59 -26.39 -31.52
CA MET A 1 -31.34 -25.27 -30.89
C MET A 1 -30.80 -23.94 -31.42
N PRO A 2 -31.66 -22.98 -31.79
CA PRO A 2 -31.34 -21.95 -32.77
C PRO A 2 -30.94 -20.60 -32.16
N ARG A 3 -29.98 -19.95 -32.84
CA ARG A 3 -29.77 -18.50 -33.10
C ARG A 3 -30.36 -17.50 -32.09
N ARG A 4 -29.52 -17.00 -31.17
CA ARG A 4 -29.75 -15.78 -30.35
C ARG A 4 -28.89 -14.58 -30.75
N THR A 5 -28.38 -14.53 -31.97
CA THR A 5 -27.64 -13.38 -32.51
C THR A 5 -28.46 -12.28 -33.20
N PRO A 6 -29.71 -12.47 -33.72
CA PRO A 6 -30.41 -11.37 -34.39
C PRO A 6 -31.07 -10.37 -33.43
N LEU A 7 -31.32 -10.73 -32.17
CA LEU A 7 -31.96 -9.86 -31.17
C LEU A 7 -31.05 -8.75 -30.63
N LEU A 8 -29.75 -9.01 -30.51
CA LEU A 8 -28.79 -8.01 -30.02
C LEU A 8 -28.50 -6.93 -31.07
N ILE A 9 -28.51 -7.28 -32.36
CA ILE A 9 -28.31 -6.33 -33.46
C ILE A 9 -29.57 -5.45 -33.63
N ALA A 10 -30.76 -6.04 -33.51
CA ALA A 10 -32.01 -5.28 -33.54
C ALA A 10 -32.11 -4.27 -32.37
N PHE A 11 -31.67 -4.64 -31.17
CA PHE A 11 -31.69 -3.74 -30.01
C PHE A 11 -30.68 -2.59 -30.15
N SER A 12 -29.49 -2.85 -30.71
CA SER A 12 -28.49 -1.82 -31.01
C SER A 12 -28.97 -0.82 -32.07
N LEU A 13 -29.68 -1.28 -33.10
CA LEU A 13 -30.22 -0.41 -34.14
C LEU A 13 -31.37 0.48 -33.62
N VAL A 14 -32.23 -0.04 -32.75
CA VAL A 14 -33.30 0.74 -32.12
C VAL A 14 -32.73 1.78 -31.14
N ALA A 15 -31.70 1.43 -30.37
CA ALA A 15 -31.04 2.36 -29.45
C ALA A 15 -30.33 3.51 -30.19
N ASN A 16 -29.64 3.21 -31.29
CA ASN A 16 -28.98 4.24 -32.10
C ASN A 16 -29.98 5.13 -32.86
N ALA A 17 -31.11 4.57 -33.33
CA ALA A 17 -32.18 5.36 -33.94
C ALA A 17 -32.87 6.29 -32.94
N ALA A 18 -33.10 5.84 -31.69
CA ALA A 18 -33.65 6.68 -30.63
C ALA A 18 -32.69 7.83 -30.25
N LEU A 19 -31.38 7.58 -30.24
CA LEU A 19 -30.38 8.61 -29.98
C LEU A 19 -30.34 9.67 -31.09
N ALA A 20 -30.47 9.26 -32.36
CA ALA A 20 -30.52 10.16 -33.50
C ALA A 20 -31.79 11.04 -33.50
N VAL A 21 -32.95 10.49 -33.11
CA VAL A 21 -34.21 11.25 -33.00
C VAL A 21 -34.15 12.29 -31.88
N VAL A 22 -33.55 11.95 -30.72
CA VAL A 22 -33.40 12.90 -29.59
C VAL A 22 -32.43 14.03 -29.93
N LEU A 23 -31.36 13.74 -30.67
CA LEU A 23 -30.42 14.77 -31.13
C LEU A 23 -31.02 15.67 -32.21
N TRP A 24 -31.87 15.13 -33.09
CA TRP A 24 -32.50 15.92 -34.15
C TRP A 24 -33.66 16.80 -33.64
N GLN A 25 -34.41 16.33 -32.63
CA GLN A 25 -35.47 17.10 -31.97
C GLN A 25 -34.94 18.24 -31.08
N ARG A 26 -33.66 18.20 -30.65
CA ARG A 26 -33.01 19.32 -29.95
C ARG A 26 -32.51 20.43 -30.87
N SER A 27 -32.41 20.17 -32.19
CA SER A 27 -31.92 21.13 -33.18
C SER A 27 -33.01 21.90 -33.92
N THR A 28 -34.29 21.69 -33.61
CA THR A 28 -35.41 22.39 -34.28
C THR A 28 -36.43 22.89 -33.27
N SER A 29 -36.14 24.04 -32.65
CA SER A 29 -37.18 24.93 -32.11
C SER A 29 -37.08 26.28 -32.81
N PRO A 30 -38.12 26.69 -33.56
CA PRO A 30 -38.22 28.04 -34.10
C PRO A 30 -38.68 28.98 -32.98
N ALA A 31 -37.88 29.99 -32.66
CA ALA A 31 -38.27 31.03 -31.73
C ALA A 31 -39.30 31.96 -32.40
N ALA A 32 -40.57 31.82 -32.02
CA ALA A 32 -41.63 32.76 -32.33
C ALA A 32 -41.48 34.02 -31.45
N HIS A 33 -41.64 35.18 -32.10
CA HIS A 33 -41.55 36.51 -31.51
C HIS A 33 -42.77 36.84 -30.65
N SER A 34 -42.56 37.57 -29.55
CA SER A 34 -43.42 38.71 -29.16
C SER A 34 -42.68 39.65 -28.19
N PRO A 35 -43.00 40.96 -28.19
CA PRO A 35 -42.04 42.01 -27.89
C PRO A 35 -42.21 42.58 -26.48
N HIS A 36 -41.11 42.92 -25.82
CA HIS A 36 -41.10 43.99 -24.82
C HIS A 36 -39.86 44.86 -24.99
N SER A 37 -40.12 46.16 -25.12
CA SER A 37 -39.14 47.24 -25.30
C SER A 37 -38.27 47.44 -24.06
N THR A 38 -36.97 47.44 -24.32
CA THR A 38 -35.96 48.46 -23.95
C THR A 38 -35.89 48.95 -22.49
N ALA A 39 -34.82 48.52 -21.81
CA ALA A 39 -33.98 49.43 -21.04
C ALA A 39 -32.52 48.95 -21.14
N ALA A 40 -31.67 49.77 -21.74
CA ALA A 40 -30.26 49.51 -21.92
C ALA A 40 -29.46 49.80 -20.64
N SER A 41 -28.52 48.92 -20.31
CA SER A 41 -27.26 49.26 -19.63
C SER A 41 -26.19 48.27 -20.07
N PRO A 42 -24.94 48.74 -20.31
CA PRO A 42 -23.96 48.00 -21.08
C PRO A 42 -23.28 46.93 -20.24
N SER A 43 -23.31 45.68 -20.74
CA SER A 43 -22.50 44.60 -20.19
C SER A 43 -21.07 44.74 -20.74
N PRO A 44 -20.02 44.64 -19.90
CA PRO A 44 -18.64 44.70 -20.35
C PRO A 44 -18.34 43.48 -21.22
N ALA A 45 -17.60 43.71 -22.30
CA ALA A 45 -17.14 42.70 -23.23
C ALA A 45 -16.47 41.52 -22.50
N ALA A 46 -17.15 40.38 -22.46
CA ALA A 46 -16.53 39.09 -22.18
C ALA A 46 -16.02 38.51 -23.50
N THR A 47 -14.78 38.85 -23.81
CA THR A 47 -13.98 38.19 -24.84
C THR A 47 -13.67 36.77 -24.39
N ALA A 48 -14.64 35.87 -24.49
CA ALA A 48 -14.39 34.43 -24.42
C ALA A 48 -14.48 33.90 -25.86
N ALA A 49 -13.34 33.92 -26.55
CA ALA A 49 -13.21 33.32 -27.87
C ALA A 49 -13.60 31.84 -27.78
N ALA A 50 -14.72 31.47 -28.39
CA ALA A 50 -15.09 30.08 -28.58
C ALA A 50 -14.05 29.43 -29.51
N GLN A 51 -13.13 28.66 -28.93
CA GLN A 51 -12.21 27.83 -29.72
C GLN A 51 -13.04 26.79 -30.47
N THR A 52 -13.01 26.84 -31.80
CA THR A 52 -13.66 25.83 -32.65
C THR A 52 -12.96 24.47 -32.47
N PRO A 53 -13.67 23.33 -32.69
CA PRO A 53 -13.08 21.99 -32.58
C PRO A 53 -11.82 21.80 -33.45
N ASP A 54 -11.76 22.49 -34.59
CA ASP A 54 -10.61 22.46 -35.51
C ASP A 54 -9.40 23.24 -34.98
N ALA A 55 -9.62 24.33 -34.23
CA ALA A 55 -8.53 25.07 -33.60
C ALA A 55 -7.93 24.29 -32.42
N PHE A 56 -8.78 23.60 -31.65
CA PHE A 56 -8.33 22.72 -30.56
C PHE A 56 -7.50 21.56 -31.10
N SER A 57 -7.97 20.88 -32.15
CA SER A 57 -7.24 19.75 -32.75
C SER A 57 -5.89 20.17 -33.36
N ALA A 58 -5.82 21.34 -33.99
CA ALA A 58 -4.58 21.92 -34.50
C ALA A 58 -3.58 22.28 -33.38
N GLN A 59 -4.05 22.88 -32.28
CA GLN A 59 -3.21 23.19 -31.11
C GLN A 59 -2.64 21.93 -30.44
N TRP A 60 -3.44 20.85 -30.35
CA TRP A 60 -2.97 19.56 -29.83
C TRP A 60 -1.95 18.88 -30.74
N GLN A 61 -2.16 18.93 -32.06
CA GLN A 61 -1.16 18.43 -33.02
C GLN A 61 0.15 19.23 -32.93
N GLN A 62 0.07 20.56 -32.81
CA GLN A 62 1.24 21.40 -32.62
C GLN A 62 1.96 21.10 -31.30
N LEU A 63 1.22 20.87 -30.21
CA LEU A 63 1.79 20.48 -28.92
C LEU A 63 2.49 19.12 -28.98
N LEU A 64 1.90 18.14 -29.67
CA LEU A 64 2.51 16.82 -29.85
C LEU A 64 3.79 16.90 -30.69
N GLN A 65 3.79 17.71 -31.75
CA GLN A 65 4.89 17.84 -32.71
C GLN A 65 6.03 18.78 -32.27
N ASN A 66 5.81 19.71 -31.34
CA ASN A 66 6.81 20.70 -30.94
C ASN A 66 7.80 20.13 -29.90
N PRO A 67 9.10 19.97 -30.18
CA PRO A 67 10.06 19.39 -29.23
C PRO A 67 10.30 20.24 -27.97
N ASP A 68 9.92 21.53 -27.97
CA ASP A 68 10.12 22.44 -26.84
C ASP A 68 9.02 22.31 -25.77
N ASP A 69 9.41 21.81 -24.60
CA ASP A 69 8.52 21.64 -23.46
C ASP A 69 8.11 22.97 -22.81
N THR A 70 8.90 24.02 -22.93
CA THR A 70 8.60 25.33 -22.35
C THR A 70 7.47 26.00 -23.13
N ALA A 71 7.51 25.89 -24.46
CA ALA A 71 6.45 26.33 -25.35
C ALA A 71 5.16 25.52 -25.13
N ALA A 72 5.26 24.19 -24.99
CA ALA A 72 4.13 23.33 -24.69
C ALA A 72 3.48 23.65 -23.34
N LEU A 73 4.29 23.88 -22.30
CA LEU A 73 3.81 24.29 -20.97
C LEU A 73 3.08 25.64 -21.02
N SER A 74 3.66 26.61 -21.73
CA SER A 74 3.07 27.94 -21.88
C SER A 74 1.72 27.87 -22.60
N LEU A 75 1.63 27.06 -23.66
CA LEU A 75 0.39 26.81 -24.39
C LEU A 75 -0.67 26.20 -23.47
N LEU A 76 -0.34 25.11 -22.76
CA LEU A 76 -1.28 24.43 -21.85
C LEU A 76 -1.80 25.35 -20.75
N ARG A 77 -0.94 26.18 -20.16
CA ARG A 77 -1.33 27.19 -19.16
C ARG A 77 -2.22 28.26 -19.78
N SER A 78 -1.89 28.76 -20.97
CA SER A 78 -2.67 29.79 -21.67
C SER A 78 -4.05 29.30 -22.14
N SER A 79 -4.20 28.00 -22.38
CA SER A 79 -5.47 27.38 -22.76
C SER A 79 -6.43 27.16 -21.58
N GLY A 80 -6.03 27.52 -20.35
CA GLY A 80 -6.90 27.47 -19.17
C GLY A 80 -7.10 26.06 -18.58
N PHE A 81 -6.23 25.10 -18.92
CA PHE A 81 -6.27 23.79 -18.30
C PHE A 81 -5.94 23.89 -16.79
N PRO A 82 -6.60 23.08 -15.95
CA PRO A 82 -6.26 22.99 -14.53
C PRO A 82 -4.78 22.61 -14.33
N PRO A 83 -4.07 23.19 -13.34
CA PRO A 83 -2.65 22.93 -13.10
C PRO A 83 -2.29 21.44 -12.98
N GLU A 84 -3.16 20.63 -12.37
CA GLU A 84 -2.98 19.18 -12.23
C GLU A 84 -3.02 18.43 -13.58
N VAL A 85 -3.84 18.92 -14.52
CA VAL A 85 -3.94 18.36 -15.88
C VAL A 85 -2.70 18.75 -16.67
N VAL A 86 -2.25 20.00 -16.56
CA VAL A 86 -1.00 20.47 -17.18
C VAL A 86 0.19 19.64 -16.69
N ARG A 87 0.29 19.42 -15.37
CA ARG A 87 1.35 18.60 -14.77
C ARG A 87 1.34 17.18 -15.30
N SER A 88 0.16 16.55 -15.37
CA SER A 88 0.01 15.17 -15.85
C SER A 88 0.42 15.02 -17.32
N LEU A 89 -0.03 15.95 -18.17
CA LEU A 89 0.30 15.95 -19.60
C LEU A 89 1.79 16.17 -19.85
N MET A 90 2.40 17.13 -19.15
CA MET A 90 3.84 17.40 -19.31
C MET A 90 4.70 16.28 -18.73
N THR A 91 4.27 15.65 -17.63
CA THR A 91 4.94 14.47 -17.08
C THR A 91 4.98 13.34 -18.09
N GLU A 92 3.84 13.04 -18.72
CA GLU A 92 3.79 11.94 -19.68
C GLU A 92 4.47 12.28 -21.01
N ARG A 93 4.46 13.56 -21.41
CA ARG A 93 5.27 14.04 -22.53
C ARG A 93 6.76 13.82 -22.29
N ILE A 94 7.28 14.16 -21.12
CA ILE A 94 8.69 13.92 -20.78
C ILE A 94 8.97 12.41 -20.77
N ARG A 95 8.12 11.62 -20.09
CA ARG A 95 8.26 10.16 -20.01
C ARG A 95 8.26 9.49 -21.38
N SER A 96 7.48 9.99 -22.34
CA SER A 96 7.39 9.44 -23.70
C SER A 96 8.75 9.37 -24.41
N ARG A 97 9.65 10.32 -24.11
CA ARG A 97 11.02 10.38 -24.67
C ARG A 97 11.94 9.27 -24.16
N TYR A 98 11.60 8.69 -23.01
CA TYR A 98 12.36 7.60 -22.39
C TYR A 98 11.76 6.22 -22.68
N GLN A 99 10.68 6.13 -23.48
CA GLN A 99 10.00 4.87 -23.75
C GLN A 99 10.91 3.82 -24.40
N ASP A 100 11.81 4.20 -25.30
CA ASP A 100 12.72 3.24 -25.93
C ASP A 100 13.77 2.70 -24.95
N ARG A 101 14.22 3.52 -23.99
CA ARG A 101 15.09 3.07 -22.88
C ARG A 101 14.33 2.10 -21.97
N PHE A 102 13.07 2.38 -21.63
CA PHE A 102 12.24 1.43 -20.88
C PHE A 102 11.99 0.13 -21.66
N ARG A 103 11.74 0.19 -22.98
CA ARG A 103 11.58 -1.00 -23.83
C ARG A 103 12.85 -1.84 -23.87
N ALA A 104 14.03 -1.21 -23.97
CA ALA A 104 15.31 -1.91 -23.92
C ALA A 104 15.51 -2.63 -22.57
N LEU A 105 15.16 -1.99 -21.44
CA LEU A 105 15.20 -2.61 -20.12
C LEU A 105 14.21 -3.79 -19.99
N ALA A 106 13.00 -3.66 -20.55
CA ALA A 106 12.01 -4.72 -20.56
C ALA A 106 12.44 -5.91 -21.46
N ALA A 107 13.10 -5.64 -22.58
CA ALA A 107 13.63 -6.66 -23.49
C ALA A 107 14.70 -7.53 -22.80
N LYS A 108 15.62 -6.92 -22.04
CA LYS A 108 16.59 -7.65 -21.19
C LYS A 108 15.91 -8.61 -20.21
N GLN A 109 14.71 -8.28 -19.75
CA GLN A 109 13.93 -9.12 -18.84
C GLN A 109 13.18 -10.24 -19.58
N ALA A 110 12.67 -9.96 -20.78
CA ALA A 110 11.97 -10.92 -21.64
C ALA A 110 12.87 -12.03 -22.19
N GLU A 111 14.20 -11.83 -22.23
CA GLU A 111 15.18 -12.88 -22.53
C GLU A 111 15.24 -13.98 -21.46
N THR A 112 14.60 -13.78 -20.29
CA THR A 112 14.48 -14.80 -19.26
C THR A 112 13.42 -15.84 -19.68
N PRO A 113 13.79 -17.12 -19.90
CA PRO A 113 12.82 -18.13 -20.32
C PRO A 113 11.69 -18.32 -19.31
N TYR A 114 10.47 -18.59 -19.78
CA TYR A 114 9.27 -18.68 -18.93
C TYR A 114 9.38 -19.67 -17.76
N TRP A 115 10.17 -20.74 -17.92
CA TRP A 115 10.42 -21.76 -16.88
C TRP A 115 11.47 -21.33 -15.83
N ARG A 116 12.18 -20.22 -16.08
CA ARG A 116 13.01 -19.51 -15.10
C ARG A 116 12.30 -18.28 -14.53
N THR A 117 11.08 -18.01 -15.00
CA THR A 117 10.26 -16.89 -14.54
C THR A 117 9.59 -17.26 -13.21
N ASN A 118 10.25 -16.98 -12.10
CA ASN A 118 9.59 -17.02 -10.80
C ASN A 118 8.75 -15.74 -10.61
N ALA A 119 7.42 -15.84 -10.58
CA ALA A 119 6.51 -14.70 -10.47
C ALA A 119 6.79 -13.80 -9.25
N TRP A 120 7.39 -14.35 -8.20
CA TRP A 120 7.80 -13.62 -7.00
C TRP A 120 9.13 -12.87 -7.14
N TYR A 121 10.04 -13.32 -8.01
CA TYR A 121 11.35 -12.68 -8.27
C TYR A 121 11.35 -11.75 -9.50
N ASN A 122 10.33 -11.81 -10.36
CA ASN A 122 10.28 -11.05 -11.61
C ASN A 122 9.76 -9.62 -11.47
N PHE A 123 9.33 -9.19 -10.29
CA PHE A 123 9.19 -7.76 -10.04
C PHE A 123 10.56 -7.05 -9.95
N ASP A 124 11.65 -7.81 -9.80
CA ASP A 124 12.96 -7.31 -9.38
C ASP A 124 14.10 -7.42 -10.39
N GLY A 125 13.98 -8.07 -11.56
CA GLY A 125 15.07 -8.13 -12.56
C GLY A 125 16.48 -8.48 -12.01
N ASP A 126 17.53 -8.24 -12.80
CA ASP A 126 18.91 -8.21 -12.28
C ASP A 126 19.16 -6.89 -11.51
N VAL A 127 20.09 -6.89 -10.54
CA VAL A 127 20.47 -5.71 -9.75
C VAL A 127 20.87 -4.54 -10.68
N ALA A 128 21.61 -4.83 -11.76
CA ALA A 128 21.98 -3.83 -12.76
C ALA A 128 20.76 -3.22 -13.45
N THR A 129 19.81 -4.06 -13.90
CA THR A 129 18.56 -3.62 -14.54
C THR A 129 17.70 -2.76 -13.59
N ARG A 130 17.67 -3.08 -12.28
CA ARG A 130 16.98 -2.23 -11.27
C ARG A 130 17.66 -0.88 -11.09
N SER A 131 18.99 -0.86 -11.05
CA SER A 131 19.76 0.38 -10.94
C SER A 131 19.55 1.27 -12.17
N GLU A 132 19.64 0.70 -13.38
CA GLU A 132 19.37 1.40 -14.64
C GLU A 132 17.93 1.95 -14.70
N ARG A 133 16.93 1.17 -14.25
CA ARG A 133 15.54 1.63 -14.19
C ARG A 133 15.36 2.80 -13.22
N ARG A 134 15.95 2.71 -12.02
CA ARG A 134 15.93 3.81 -11.03
C ARG A 134 16.63 5.06 -11.55
N ALA A 135 17.75 4.93 -12.26
CA ALA A 135 18.42 6.06 -12.90
C ALA A 135 17.53 6.74 -13.94
N LEU A 136 16.83 5.95 -14.77
CA LEU A 136 15.89 6.47 -15.76
C LEU A 136 14.71 7.24 -15.13
N GLU A 137 14.12 6.70 -14.06
CA GLU A 137 13.05 7.35 -13.31
C GLU A 137 13.51 8.66 -12.63
N ARG A 138 14.78 8.74 -12.21
CA ARG A 138 15.38 9.99 -11.70
C ARG A 138 15.50 11.04 -12.78
N GLU A 139 16.09 10.70 -13.92
CA GLU A 139 16.22 11.64 -15.05
C GLU A 139 14.86 12.23 -15.46
N ILE A 140 13.81 11.40 -15.48
CA ILE A 140 12.43 11.84 -15.75
C ILE A 140 11.96 12.80 -14.65
N SER A 141 12.08 12.39 -13.38
CA SER A 141 11.63 13.19 -12.25
C SER A 141 12.31 14.56 -12.19
N ASP A 142 13.61 14.61 -12.48
CA ASP A 142 14.40 15.84 -12.48
C ASP A 142 14.06 16.73 -13.67
N SER A 143 13.80 16.13 -14.84
CA SER A 143 13.32 16.86 -16.02
C SER A 143 11.94 17.48 -15.77
N VAL A 144 11.03 16.73 -15.14
CA VAL A 144 9.70 17.22 -14.75
C VAL A 144 9.83 18.36 -13.74
N ARG A 145 10.67 18.21 -12.71
CA ARG A 145 10.90 19.25 -11.70
C ARG A 145 11.51 20.51 -12.31
N LYS A 146 12.51 20.38 -13.17
CA LYS A 146 13.16 21.51 -13.85
C LYS A 146 12.16 22.31 -14.70
N LEU A 147 11.21 21.62 -15.33
CA LEU A 147 10.24 22.24 -16.22
C LEU A 147 9.05 22.86 -15.48
N LEU A 148 8.49 22.14 -14.51
CA LEU A 148 7.24 22.52 -13.84
C LEU A 148 7.47 23.23 -12.50
N GLY A 149 8.65 23.09 -11.90
CA GLY A 149 8.93 23.49 -10.53
C GLY A 149 8.24 22.61 -9.49
N ASP A 150 8.44 22.95 -8.22
CA ASP A 150 7.74 22.35 -7.08
C ASP A 150 6.37 23.00 -6.87
N ASP A 151 5.60 23.09 -7.96
CA ASP A 151 4.31 23.78 -8.01
C ASP A 151 3.28 23.05 -7.13
N THR A 152 3.22 23.42 -5.85
CA THR A 152 2.28 22.88 -4.87
C THR A 152 0.83 23.08 -5.27
N ASP A 153 0.55 24.07 -6.10
CA ASP A 153 -0.79 24.38 -6.58
C ASP A 153 -1.22 23.44 -7.71
N SER A 154 -0.27 22.70 -8.30
CA SER A 154 -0.51 21.63 -9.28
C SER A 154 -0.79 20.26 -8.67
N LEU A 155 -0.83 20.16 -7.34
CA LEU A 155 -1.13 18.90 -6.64
C LEU A 155 -2.62 18.57 -6.71
N SER A 156 -2.91 17.33 -7.12
CA SER A 156 -4.24 16.76 -7.04
C SER A 156 -4.75 16.73 -5.59
N PHE A 157 -6.07 16.61 -5.43
CA PHE A 157 -6.69 16.43 -4.10
C PHE A 157 -6.02 15.28 -3.32
N TYR A 158 -5.78 14.15 -3.97
CA TYR A 158 -5.16 12.98 -3.35
C TYR A 158 -3.72 13.25 -2.90
N GLU A 159 -2.92 13.97 -3.69
CA GLU A 159 -1.55 14.31 -3.32
C GLU A 159 -1.49 15.29 -2.15
N ARG A 160 -2.41 16.27 -2.10
CA ARG A 160 -2.52 17.20 -0.97
C ARG A 160 -2.89 16.48 0.32
N ASP A 161 -3.90 15.62 0.27
CA ASP A 161 -4.33 14.83 1.41
C ASP A 161 -3.24 13.84 1.88
N SER A 162 -2.54 13.18 0.94
CA SER A 162 -1.38 12.34 1.25
C SER A 162 -0.26 13.14 1.93
N ARG A 163 0.08 14.33 1.40
CA ARG A 163 1.06 15.21 2.02
C ARG A 163 0.65 15.65 3.43
N ALA A 164 -0.61 16.04 3.64
CA ALA A 164 -1.11 16.41 4.95
C ALA A 164 -1.00 15.25 5.96
N ARG A 165 -1.30 14.02 5.52
CA ARG A 165 -1.15 12.82 6.36
C ARG A 165 0.30 12.55 6.73
N SER A 166 1.22 12.62 5.76
CA SER A 166 2.65 12.33 5.97
C SER A 166 3.40 13.44 6.71
N PHE A 167 3.13 14.72 6.42
CA PHE A 167 3.96 15.85 6.87
C PHE A 167 3.22 16.84 7.78
N GLY A 168 1.92 16.66 8.00
CA GLY A 168 1.13 17.59 8.80
C GLY A 168 1.10 18.99 8.18
N ASN A 169 1.25 20.02 9.02
CA ASN A 169 1.20 21.43 8.63
C ASN A 169 2.58 22.04 8.31
N LEU A 170 3.56 21.21 7.95
CA LEU A 170 4.89 21.70 7.61
C LEU A 170 4.86 22.62 6.36
N PRO A 171 5.66 23.70 6.33
CA PRO A 171 5.81 24.54 5.14
C PRO A 171 6.23 23.72 3.92
N SER A 172 5.71 24.07 2.74
CA SER A 172 6.00 23.35 1.48
C SER A 172 7.49 23.24 1.18
N VAL A 173 8.26 24.30 1.43
CA VAL A 173 9.71 24.32 1.26
C VAL A 173 10.39 23.28 2.14
N LYS A 174 10.02 23.17 3.43
CA LYS A 174 10.55 22.14 4.32
C LYS A 174 10.16 20.73 3.87
N ILE A 175 8.93 20.54 3.39
CA ILE A 175 8.48 19.25 2.85
C ILE A 175 9.33 18.83 1.65
N THR A 176 9.62 19.75 0.73
CA THR A 176 10.47 19.48 -0.43
C THR A 176 11.88 19.06 0.02
N GLU A 177 12.49 19.80 0.95
CA GLU A 177 13.81 19.47 1.49
C GLU A 177 13.81 18.11 2.23
N LEU A 178 12.80 17.82 3.04
CA LEU A 178 12.64 16.52 3.70
C LEU A 178 12.56 15.36 2.70
N GLN A 179 11.82 15.57 1.60
CA GLN A 179 11.69 14.60 0.54
C GLN A 179 13.00 14.42 -0.25
N ALA A 180 13.80 15.47 -0.38
CA ALA A 180 15.15 15.39 -0.97
C ALA A 180 16.08 14.58 -0.07
N ILE A 181 16.21 14.95 1.21
CA ILE A 181 17.00 14.21 2.21
C ILE A 181 16.60 12.73 2.22
N SER A 182 15.30 12.43 2.34
CA SER A 182 14.82 11.04 2.41
C SER A 182 15.14 10.24 1.14
N ARG A 183 15.11 10.90 -0.03
CA ARG A 183 15.46 10.29 -1.32
C ARG A 183 16.95 9.98 -1.41
N ASP A 184 17.80 10.94 -1.06
CA ASP A 184 19.25 10.83 -1.20
C ASP A 184 19.81 9.73 -0.28
N TYR A 185 19.42 9.74 0.99
CA TYR A 185 19.81 8.68 1.93
C TYR A 185 19.18 7.32 1.60
N GLY A 186 17.94 7.32 1.11
CA GLY A 186 17.28 6.11 0.63
C GLY A 186 18.03 5.49 -0.55
N GLU A 187 18.56 6.32 -1.45
CA GLU A 187 19.37 5.88 -2.58
C GLU A 187 20.71 5.30 -2.11
N LEU A 188 21.47 6.05 -1.30
CA LEU A 188 22.76 5.59 -0.78
C LEU A 188 22.63 4.26 -0.03
N SER A 189 21.58 4.15 0.80
CA SER A 189 21.27 2.91 1.52
C SER A 189 20.92 1.76 0.56
N SER A 190 20.17 2.05 -0.51
CA SER A 190 19.85 1.04 -1.51
C SER A 190 21.08 0.58 -2.27
N GLN A 191 21.98 1.49 -2.67
CA GLN A 191 23.22 1.14 -3.37
C GLN A 191 24.10 0.20 -2.52
N ILE A 192 24.19 0.45 -1.22
CA ILE A 192 24.91 -0.45 -0.29
C ILE A 192 24.26 -1.85 -0.28
N ARG A 193 22.92 -1.92 -0.13
CA ARG A 193 22.19 -3.21 -0.13
C ARG A 193 22.29 -3.95 -1.45
N ASP A 194 22.28 -3.23 -2.57
CA ASP A 194 22.44 -3.77 -3.92
C ASP A 194 23.85 -4.37 -4.10
N ASN A 195 24.87 -3.65 -3.64
CA ASN A 195 26.26 -4.11 -3.66
C ASN A 195 26.50 -5.33 -2.76
N ALA A 196 25.76 -5.43 -1.65
CA ALA A 196 25.79 -6.57 -0.75
C ALA A 196 25.22 -7.87 -1.37
N LYS A 197 24.55 -7.79 -2.53
CA LYS A 197 24.02 -8.95 -3.29
C LYS A 197 23.24 -9.96 -2.42
N GLY A 198 22.50 -9.45 -1.43
CA GLY A 198 21.69 -10.24 -0.51
C GLY A 198 22.39 -10.70 0.77
N VAL A 199 23.70 -10.47 0.94
CA VAL A 199 24.44 -10.77 2.17
C VAL A 199 25.07 -9.49 2.71
N VAL A 200 24.42 -8.88 3.70
CA VAL A 200 24.94 -7.66 4.36
C VAL A 200 26.11 -8.03 5.29
N LEU A 201 27.32 -7.62 4.92
CA LEU A 201 28.53 -7.81 5.71
C LEU A 201 28.63 -6.80 6.87
N ALA A 202 29.60 -6.97 7.77
CA ALA A 202 29.76 -6.08 8.91
C ALA A 202 30.02 -4.63 8.48
N GLU A 203 30.86 -4.44 7.46
CA GLU A 203 31.20 -3.15 6.88
C GLU A 203 29.99 -2.48 6.23
N ASP A 204 29.09 -3.25 5.62
CA ASP A 204 27.85 -2.72 5.04
C ASP A 204 26.89 -2.25 6.14
N ARG A 205 26.83 -2.96 7.28
CA ARG A 205 26.02 -2.55 8.44
C ARG A 205 26.53 -1.25 9.03
N GLU A 206 27.85 -1.09 9.16
CA GLU A 206 28.45 0.15 9.65
C GLU A 206 28.14 1.34 8.74
N LYS A 207 28.26 1.15 7.41
CA LYS A 207 27.87 2.19 6.44
C LYS A 207 26.39 2.55 6.53
N LEU A 208 25.51 1.56 6.66
CA LEU A 208 24.06 1.79 6.79
C LEU A 208 23.72 2.52 8.10
N ALA A 209 24.37 2.14 9.21
CA ALA A 209 24.20 2.82 10.49
C ALA A 209 24.72 4.27 10.44
N PHE A 210 25.84 4.50 9.76
CA PHE A 210 26.37 5.84 9.53
C PHE A 210 25.40 6.70 8.72
N LEU A 211 24.87 6.18 7.60
CA LEU A 211 23.87 6.91 6.80
C LEU A 211 22.61 7.27 7.58
N GLU A 212 22.12 6.37 8.44
CA GLU A 212 20.94 6.69 9.26
C GLU A 212 21.24 7.80 10.28
N LYS A 213 22.45 7.83 10.85
CA LYS A 213 22.88 8.90 11.76
C LYS A 213 23.02 10.25 11.06
N GLU A 214 23.64 10.27 9.88
CA GLU A 214 23.79 11.49 9.08
C GLU A 214 22.42 12.01 8.63
N LYS A 215 21.54 11.13 8.14
CA LYS A 215 20.15 11.47 7.83
C LYS A 215 19.45 12.10 9.03
N ARG A 216 19.58 11.53 10.22
CA ARG A 216 18.99 12.08 11.45
C ARG A 216 19.54 13.48 11.77
N THR A 217 20.81 13.72 11.48
CA THR A 217 21.47 15.02 11.69
C THR A 217 20.95 16.07 10.71
N ASP A 218 20.79 15.72 9.43
CA ASP A 218 20.22 16.63 8.44
C ASP A 218 18.75 16.95 8.72
N LEU A 219 17.97 15.95 9.15
CA LEU A 219 16.59 16.14 9.57
C LEU A 219 16.47 17.09 10.78
N SER A 220 17.36 16.98 11.77
CA SER A 220 17.34 17.85 12.96
C SER A 220 17.90 19.25 12.70
N ALA A 221 18.70 19.43 11.64
CA ALA A 221 19.11 20.76 11.18
C ALA A 221 17.98 21.50 10.45
N LEU A 222 17.10 20.76 9.76
CA LEU A 222 15.98 21.32 8.99
C LEU A 222 14.73 21.57 9.85
N LEU A 223 14.45 20.68 10.82
CA LEU A 223 13.25 20.70 11.65
C LEU A 223 13.56 21.16 13.08
N THR A 224 12.63 21.92 13.66
CA THR A 224 12.63 22.15 15.11
C THR A 224 12.39 20.84 15.86
N PRO A 225 12.74 20.75 17.17
CA PRO A 225 12.51 19.54 17.96
C PRO A 225 11.05 19.04 17.90
N ASP A 226 10.08 19.95 18.01
CA ASP A 226 8.66 19.62 17.97
C ASP A 226 8.22 19.15 16.57
N GLU A 227 8.69 19.82 15.51
CA GLU A 227 8.42 19.40 14.13
C GLU A 227 9.03 18.02 13.81
N LEU A 228 10.21 17.73 14.37
CA LEU A 228 10.88 16.45 14.20
C LEU A 228 10.14 15.32 14.91
N GLU A 229 9.63 15.57 16.11
CA GLU A 229 8.81 14.62 16.84
C GLU A 229 7.50 14.30 16.10
N ASP A 230 6.81 15.34 15.61
CA ASP A 230 5.61 15.18 14.79
C ASP A 230 5.90 14.40 13.50
N TYR A 231 7.04 14.68 12.88
CA TYR A 231 7.50 13.94 11.70
C TYR A 231 7.77 12.46 12.04
N ASP A 232 8.44 12.17 13.16
CA ASP A 232 8.78 10.80 13.59
C ASP A 232 7.52 10.00 13.94
N ARG A 233 6.53 10.61 14.60
CA ARG A 233 5.22 9.98 14.89
C ARG A 233 4.49 9.55 13.62
N ARG A 234 4.73 10.24 12.50
CA ARG A 234 4.09 9.99 11.20
C ARG A 234 4.89 9.09 10.27
N ASN A 235 6.22 9.16 10.31
CA ASN A 235 7.08 8.60 9.26
C ASN A 235 8.15 7.63 9.79
N SER A 236 8.35 7.53 11.10
CA SER A 236 9.36 6.63 11.64
C SER A 236 9.02 5.15 11.37
N PRO A 237 10.04 4.29 11.23
CA PRO A 237 9.84 2.85 11.12
C PRO A 237 9.03 2.25 12.28
N SER A 238 9.26 2.72 13.51
CA SER A 238 8.53 2.29 14.70
C SER A 238 7.04 2.67 14.61
N ALA A 239 6.72 3.89 14.18
CA ALA A 239 5.33 4.31 13.95
C ALA A 239 4.64 3.50 12.83
N SER A 240 5.38 3.17 11.77
CA SER A 240 4.87 2.29 10.70
C SER A 240 4.60 0.88 11.21
N GLU A 241 5.48 0.32 12.04
CA GLU A 241 5.29 -1.00 12.63
C GLU A 241 4.07 -1.04 13.53
N ILE A 242 3.90 -0.05 14.42
CA ILE A 242 2.74 0.02 15.29
C ILE A 242 1.45 0.18 14.49
N ARG A 243 1.38 1.07 13.48
CA ARG A 243 0.21 1.15 12.60
C ARG A 243 -0.09 -0.16 11.88
N GLY A 244 0.94 -0.90 11.47
CA GLY A 244 0.79 -2.22 10.88
C GLY A 244 0.15 -3.23 11.83
N LYS A 245 0.62 -3.27 13.09
CA LYS A 245 0.05 -4.12 14.15
C LYS A 245 -1.39 -3.72 14.47
N LEU A 246 -1.67 -2.43 14.53
CA LEU A 246 -3.00 -1.90 14.88
C LEU A 246 -4.02 -1.97 13.73
N ARG A 247 -3.68 -2.50 12.56
CA ARG A 247 -4.57 -2.53 11.38
C ARG A 247 -5.99 -3.00 11.66
N PHE A 248 -6.16 -3.97 12.56
CA PHE A 248 -7.48 -4.52 12.93
C PHE A 248 -7.93 -4.16 14.34
N PHE A 249 -7.07 -3.48 15.09
CA PHE A 249 -7.33 -3.03 16.45
C PHE A 249 -7.79 -1.58 16.38
N ASP A 250 -9.00 -1.31 16.85
CA ASP A 250 -9.56 0.04 16.87
C ASP A 250 -8.91 0.85 17.99
N ALA A 251 -7.68 1.31 17.74
CA ALA A 251 -6.86 2.04 18.68
C ALA A 251 -7.26 3.51 18.70
N THR A 252 -7.34 4.07 19.89
CA THR A 252 -7.38 5.53 20.08
C THR A 252 -6.02 6.15 19.76
N GLU A 253 -5.98 7.45 19.48
CA GLU A 253 -4.72 8.18 19.28
C GLU A 253 -3.80 8.07 20.50
N THR A 254 -4.35 8.16 21.71
CA THR A 254 -3.60 8.00 22.96
C THR A 254 -2.95 6.62 23.08
N GLU A 255 -3.70 5.55 22.76
CA GLU A 255 -3.16 4.19 22.75
C GLU A 255 -2.06 4.03 21.69
N PHE A 256 -2.27 4.57 20.48
CA PHE A 256 -1.25 4.56 19.42
C PHE A 256 0.03 5.26 19.87
N LEU A 257 -0.07 6.47 20.43
CA LEU A 257 1.08 7.25 20.87
C LEU A 257 1.84 6.55 21.99
N ALA A 258 1.14 5.93 22.95
CA ALA A 258 1.77 5.18 24.03
C ALA A 258 2.55 3.95 23.51
N LEU A 259 1.95 3.17 22.61
CA LEU A 259 2.60 2.01 21.99
C LEU A 259 3.77 2.43 21.08
N TYR A 260 3.59 3.51 20.32
CA TYR A 260 4.63 4.10 19.50
C TYR A 260 5.83 4.53 20.34
N GLN A 261 5.62 5.27 21.43
CA GLN A 261 6.70 5.74 22.29
C GLN A 261 7.49 4.56 22.88
N ALA A 262 6.79 3.55 23.40
CA ALA A 262 7.43 2.34 23.94
C ALA A 262 8.24 1.60 22.86
N GLN A 263 7.70 1.43 21.64
CA GLN A 263 8.42 0.81 20.52
C GLN A 263 9.61 1.65 20.05
N HIS A 264 9.46 2.97 19.99
CA HIS A 264 10.48 3.90 19.56
C HIS A 264 11.67 3.91 20.53
N ASP A 265 11.40 4.00 21.83
CA ASP A 265 12.45 3.94 22.86
C ASP A 265 13.14 2.58 22.90
N PHE A 266 12.39 1.50 22.64
CA PHE A 266 12.95 0.17 22.50
C PHE A 266 13.88 0.06 21.29
N ASP A 267 13.44 0.51 20.12
CA ASP A 267 14.23 0.49 18.89
C ASP A 267 15.48 1.39 19.00
N ALA A 268 15.39 2.53 19.70
CA ALA A 268 16.52 3.42 19.95
C ALA A 268 17.60 2.77 20.85
N ARG A 269 17.21 1.91 21.80
CA ARG A 269 18.15 1.23 22.73
C ARG A 269 18.75 -0.04 22.14
N TYR A 270 17.95 -0.85 21.46
CA TYR A 270 18.35 -2.19 21.02
C TYR A 270 18.60 -2.28 19.52
N GLY A 271 18.39 -1.18 18.79
CA GLY A 271 18.40 -1.15 17.34
C GLY A 271 17.19 -1.86 16.73
N ARG A 272 16.97 -1.60 15.45
CA ARG A 272 15.87 -2.16 14.67
C ARG A 272 16.36 -2.98 13.49
N ASP A 273 17.20 -2.36 12.66
CA ASP A 273 17.66 -2.90 11.38
C ASP A 273 19.16 -3.19 11.41
N ASN A 274 19.63 -4.07 10.51
CA ASN A 274 21.06 -4.36 10.30
C ASN A 274 21.83 -4.79 11.56
N LEU A 275 21.15 -5.50 12.48
CA LEU A 275 21.71 -5.92 13.75
C LEU A 275 22.79 -7.00 13.58
N SER A 276 23.83 -6.94 14.40
CA SER A 276 24.74 -8.07 14.64
C SER A 276 24.02 -9.22 15.34
N GLY A 277 24.63 -10.41 15.39
CA GLY A 277 24.07 -11.55 16.12
C GLY A 277 23.85 -11.22 17.61
N GLU A 278 24.85 -10.61 18.24
CA GLU A 278 24.77 -10.18 19.65
C GLU A 278 23.67 -9.15 19.88
N GLN A 279 23.56 -8.13 19.02
CA GLN A 279 22.50 -7.12 19.10
C GLN A 279 21.11 -7.75 18.92
N SER A 280 20.98 -8.71 18.00
CA SER A 280 19.74 -9.47 17.79
C SER A 280 19.34 -10.23 19.06
N ASP A 281 20.30 -10.86 19.73
CA ASP A 281 20.03 -11.63 20.95
C ASP A 281 19.71 -10.73 22.15
N LEU A 282 20.40 -9.60 22.30
CA LEU A 282 20.06 -8.56 23.29
C LEU A 282 18.64 -8.03 23.07
N ARG A 283 18.28 -7.70 21.82
CA ARG A 283 16.94 -7.25 21.47
C ARG A 283 15.89 -8.30 21.81
N LYS A 284 16.12 -9.58 21.46
CA LYS A 284 15.21 -10.68 21.81
C LYS A 284 15.02 -10.82 23.32
N ALA A 285 16.11 -10.74 24.09
CA ALA A 285 16.06 -10.82 25.55
C ALA A 285 15.28 -9.66 26.19
N ALA A 286 15.23 -8.50 25.53
CA ALA A 286 14.50 -7.33 25.98
C ALA A 286 13.02 -7.29 25.54
N LEU A 287 12.58 -8.13 24.59
CA LEU A 287 11.19 -8.17 24.13
C LEU A 287 10.14 -8.30 25.26
N PRO A 288 10.36 -9.12 26.31
CA PRO A 288 9.40 -9.19 27.42
C PRO A 288 9.17 -7.84 28.12
N GLN A 289 10.19 -6.97 28.17
CA GLN A 289 10.04 -5.64 28.77
C GLN A 289 9.13 -4.74 27.93
N LEU A 290 9.26 -4.80 26.60
CA LEU A 290 8.37 -4.09 25.68
C LEU A 290 6.93 -4.60 25.80
N THR A 291 6.75 -5.91 25.94
CA THR A 291 5.44 -6.53 26.18
C THR A 291 4.78 -6.00 27.45
N GLU A 292 5.52 -5.90 28.56
CA GLU A 292 4.99 -5.35 29.81
C GLU A 292 4.65 -3.84 29.69
N GLN A 293 5.43 -3.07 28.92
CA GLN A 293 5.10 -1.67 28.62
C GLN A 293 3.79 -1.55 27.82
N PHE A 294 3.58 -2.41 26.83
CA PHE A 294 2.33 -2.42 26.05
C PHE A 294 1.14 -2.80 26.93
N LYS A 295 1.30 -3.79 27.80
CA LYS A 295 0.27 -4.21 28.75
C LYS A 295 -0.06 -3.12 29.77
N ALA A 296 0.93 -2.38 30.25
CA ALA A 296 0.72 -1.24 31.13
C ALA A 296 0.00 -0.08 30.42
N ALA A 297 0.34 0.18 29.16
CA ALA A 297 -0.27 1.25 28.36
C ALA A 297 -1.73 0.98 28.01
N LEU A 298 -2.07 -0.26 27.64
CA LEU A 298 -3.42 -0.63 27.23
C LEU A 298 -4.31 -1.07 28.41
N GLY A 299 -3.73 -1.58 29.49
CA GLY A 299 -4.45 -2.30 30.52
C GLY A 299 -4.81 -3.74 30.10
N PRO A 300 -5.21 -4.59 31.06
CA PRO A 300 -5.31 -6.04 30.83
C PRO A 300 -6.33 -6.47 29.77
N GLU A 301 -7.51 -5.83 29.75
CA GLU A 301 -8.59 -6.20 28.82
C GLU A 301 -8.26 -5.80 27.37
N ARG A 302 -7.85 -4.54 27.15
CA ARG A 302 -7.45 -4.04 25.83
C ARG A 302 -6.19 -4.72 25.32
N TYR A 303 -5.25 -5.05 26.20
CA TYR A 303 -4.06 -5.80 25.82
C TYR A 303 -4.42 -7.22 25.33
N ALA A 304 -5.39 -7.90 25.96
CA ALA A 304 -5.85 -9.21 25.48
C ALA A 304 -6.50 -9.13 24.09
N GLU A 305 -7.27 -8.07 23.82
CA GLU A 305 -7.81 -7.79 22.48
C GLU A 305 -6.69 -7.50 21.47
N TYR A 306 -5.72 -6.66 21.84
CA TYR A 306 -4.54 -6.37 21.02
C TYR A 306 -3.79 -7.66 20.65
N GLU A 307 -3.49 -8.53 21.62
CA GLU A 307 -2.81 -9.80 21.34
C GLU A 307 -3.60 -10.69 20.39
N LEU A 308 -4.92 -10.71 20.47
CA LEU A 308 -5.77 -11.48 19.57
C LEU A 308 -5.73 -10.93 18.14
N LEU A 309 -5.84 -9.61 17.98
CA LEU A 309 -5.98 -8.95 16.67
C LEU A 309 -4.66 -8.77 15.93
N THR A 310 -3.55 -8.75 16.66
CA THR A 310 -2.19 -8.75 16.11
C THR A 310 -1.66 -10.16 15.82
N ASP A 311 -2.38 -11.21 16.20
CA ASP A 311 -1.98 -12.58 15.90
C ASP A 311 -1.88 -12.79 14.38
N GLY A 312 -0.79 -13.39 13.92
CA GLY A 312 -0.61 -13.67 12.49
C GLY A 312 -1.77 -14.46 11.88
N ASN A 313 -2.38 -15.37 12.67
CA ASN A 313 -3.52 -16.19 12.25
C ASN A 313 -4.81 -15.38 12.10
N TYR A 314 -4.93 -14.22 12.75
CA TYR A 314 -6.13 -13.37 12.63
C TYR A 314 -6.27 -12.82 11.21
N SER A 315 -5.19 -12.26 10.66
CA SER A 315 -5.20 -11.72 9.31
C SER A 315 -5.53 -12.78 8.25
N SER A 316 -4.95 -13.97 8.37
CA SER A 316 -5.16 -15.08 7.44
C SER A 316 -6.58 -15.65 7.57
N THR A 317 -7.05 -15.89 8.80
CA THR A 317 -8.42 -16.38 9.06
C THR A 317 -9.45 -15.40 8.53
N ARG A 318 -9.30 -14.10 8.82
CA ARG A 318 -10.19 -13.05 8.33
C ARG A 318 -10.22 -13.01 6.80
N SER A 319 -9.07 -13.15 6.15
CA SER A 319 -8.98 -13.22 4.68
C SER A 319 -9.72 -14.43 4.12
N THR A 320 -9.53 -15.61 4.70
CA THR A 320 -10.23 -16.84 4.30
C THR A 320 -11.74 -16.69 4.45
N LEU A 321 -12.23 -16.17 5.58
CA LEU A 321 -13.66 -15.95 5.79
C LEU A 321 -14.25 -15.00 4.75
N THR A 322 -13.56 -13.90 4.46
CA THR A 322 -13.98 -12.95 3.43
C THR A 322 -14.07 -13.62 2.05
N GLN A 323 -13.10 -14.47 1.70
CA GLN A 323 -13.10 -15.22 0.44
C GLN A 323 -14.25 -16.24 0.36
N LEU A 324 -14.67 -16.80 1.50
CA LEU A 324 -15.81 -17.71 1.62
C LEU A 324 -17.17 -16.97 1.68
N GLY A 325 -17.17 -15.64 1.60
CA GLY A 325 -18.38 -14.82 1.74
C GLY A 325 -18.96 -14.80 3.15
N LEU A 326 -18.14 -15.11 4.16
CA LEU A 326 -18.53 -15.12 5.58
C LEU A 326 -18.20 -13.79 6.28
N PRO A 327 -18.88 -13.46 7.39
CA PRO A 327 -18.56 -12.30 8.19
C PRO A 327 -17.10 -12.33 8.68
N ALA A 328 -16.36 -11.26 8.39
CA ALA A 328 -14.96 -11.13 8.80
C ALA A 328 -14.80 -11.10 10.33
N ASP A 329 -15.82 -10.65 11.06
CA ASP A 329 -15.80 -10.51 12.53
C ASP A 329 -15.79 -11.86 13.24
N SER A 330 -16.29 -12.92 12.60
CA SER A 330 -16.19 -14.30 13.09
C SER A 330 -14.73 -14.77 13.21
N ALA A 331 -13.76 -14.09 12.58
CA ALA A 331 -12.34 -14.39 12.74
C ALA A 331 -11.87 -14.27 14.20
N ARG A 332 -12.46 -13.35 14.99
CA ARG A 332 -12.10 -13.16 16.41
C ARG A 332 -12.39 -14.43 17.19
N GLU A 333 -13.59 -14.99 17.01
CA GLU A 333 -14.03 -16.21 17.68
C GLU A 333 -13.22 -17.44 17.26
N LEU A 334 -12.94 -17.57 15.95
CA LEU A 334 -12.15 -18.69 15.43
C LEU A 334 -10.71 -18.67 15.95
N VAL A 335 -10.05 -17.52 15.96
CA VAL A 335 -8.69 -17.41 16.49
C VAL A 335 -8.66 -17.58 18.00
N ALA A 336 -9.66 -17.08 18.72
CA ALA A 336 -9.80 -17.33 20.16
C ALA A 336 -9.96 -18.83 20.44
N THR A 337 -10.78 -19.53 19.66
CA THR A 337 -10.97 -20.98 19.73
C THR A 337 -9.68 -21.74 19.44
N GLN A 338 -8.96 -21.35 18.37
CA GLN A 338 -7.67 -21.91 18.01
C GLN A 338 -6.64 -21.75 19.15
N ARG A 339 -6.52 -20.54 19.72
CA ARG A 339 -5.60 -20.26 20.84
C ARG A 339 -5.93 -21.11 22.06
N ALA A 340 -7.21 -21.17 22.45
CA ALA A 340 -7.66 -21.98 23.58
C ALA A 340 -7.39 -23.48 23.36
N ALA A 341 -7.66 -23.98 22.16
CA ALA A 341 -7.39 -25.37 21.80
C ALA A 341 -5.88 -25.69 21.80
N ASN A 342 -5.04 -24.83 21.23
CA ASN A 342 -3.59 -25.02 21.23
C ASN A 342 -3.02 -25.04 22.66
N LYS A 343 -3.43 -24.08 23.50
CA LYS A 343 -3.01 -24.03 24.91
C LYS A 343 -3.41 -25.30 25.67
N ARG A 344 -4.62 -25.81 25.43
CA ARG A 344 -5.08 -27.06 26.06
C ARG A 344 -4.34 -28.28 25.52
N ALA A 345 -4.07 -28.33 24.23
CA ALA A 345 -3.30 -29.40 23.62
C ALA A 345 -1.86 -29.45 24.14
N GLU A 346 -1.23 -28.29 24.33
CA GLU A 346 0.09 -28.18 24.97
C GLU A 346 0.06 -28.69 26.41
N ALA A 347 -0.94 -28.31 27.21
CA ALA A 347 -1.10 -28.80 28.57
C ALA A 347 -1.26 -30.34 28.62
N ILE A 348 -2.13 -30.91 27.76
CA ILE A 348 -2.31 -32.37 27.64
C ILE A 348 -0.99 -33.06 27.25
N ARG A 349 -0.18 -32.43 26.40
CA ARG A 349 1.10 -32.99 25.96
C ARG A 349 2.22 -32.89 27.00
N ALA A 350 2.18 -31.87 27.85
CA ALA A 350 3.14 -31.68 28.92
C ALA A 350 2.81 -32.53 30.17
N ASP A 351 1.57 -33.02 30.29
CA ASP A 351 1.13 -33.81 31.44
C ASP A 351 1.74 -35.22 31.44
N LYS A 352 2.69 -35.43 32.36
CA LYS A 352 3.40 -36.71 32.53
C LYS A 352 2.57 -37.77 33.25
N SER A 353 1.40 -37.42 33.80
CA SER A 353 0.50 -38.38 34.44
C SER A 353 -0.33 -39.18 33.43
N LEU A 354 -0.44 -38.69 32.20
CA LEU A 354 -1.18 -39.35 31.13
C LEU A 354 -0.28 -40.34 30.38
N ASN A 355 -0.76 -41.56 30.18
CA ASN A 355 -0.13 -42.48 29.24
C ASN A 355 -0.46 -42.09 27.78
N SER A 356 0.24 -42.67 26.81
CA SER A 356 0.07 -42.30 25.40
C SER A 356 -1.35 -42.51 24.85
N GLU A 357 -2.09 -43.47 25.40
CA GLU A 357 -3.47 -43.75 24.99
C GLU A 357 -4.46 -42.74 25.57
N GLN A 358 -4.31 -42.39 26.84
CA GLN A 358 -5.09 -41.33 27.51
C GLN A 358 -4.83 -39.98 26.86
N GLN A 359 -3.56 -39.68 26.56
CA GLN A 359 -3.15 -38.47 25.87
C GLN A 359 -3.79 -38.39 24.47
N ALA A 360 -3.75 -39.49 23.70
CA ALA A 360 -4.37 -39.56 22.38
C ALA A 360 -5.89 -39.38 22.45
N SER A 361 -6.55 -40.00 23.43
CA SER A 361 -7.99 -39.86 23.66
C SER A 361 -8.40 -38.42 23.99
N GLN A 362 -7.66 -37.75 24.89
CA GLN A 362 -7.95 -36.36 25.25
C GLN A 362 -7.70 -35.39 24.09
N LEU A 363 -6.65 -35.60 23.30
CA LEU A 363 -6.38 -34.80 22.10
C LEU A 363 -7.46 -35.01 21.02
N ALA A 364 -7.93 -36.23 20.80
CA ALA A 364 -9.04 -36.51 19.88
C ALA A 364 -10.36 -35.87 20.34
N ALA A 365 -10.64 -35.88 21.64
CA ALA A 365 -11.81 -35.19 22.20
C ALA A 365 -11.71 -33.66 22.01
N LEU A 366 -10.51 -33.10 22.19
CA LEU A 366 -10.26 -31.67 21.98
C LEU A 366 -10.39 -31.27 20.50
N GLU A 367 -9.87 -32.09 19.58
CA GLU A 367 -10.06 -31.88 18.13
C GLU A 367 -11.54 -31.88 17.76
N LYS A 368 -12.32 -32.82 18.31
CA LYS A 368 -13.76 -32.91 18.08
C LYS A 368 -14.50 -31.65 18.58
N ASP A 369 -14.28 -31.25 19.83
CA ASP A 369 -14.87 -30.03 20.42
C ASP A 369 -14.48 -28.77 19.63
N ALA A 370 -13.20 -28.65 19.24
CA ALA A 370 -12.73 -27.53 18.43
C ALA A 370 -13.37 -27.52 17.04
N THR A 371 -13.52 -28.69 16.40
CA THR A 371 -14.16 -28.83 15.09
C THR A 371 -15.64 -28.45 15.15
N GLU A 372 -16.35 -28.89 16.19
CA GLU A 372 -17.76 -28.55 16.42
C GLU A 372 -17.95 -27.04 16.59
N LYS A 373 -17.11 -26.38 17.40
CA LYS A 373 -17.13 -24.92 17.58
C LYS A 373 -16.86 -24.17 16.29
N VAL A 374 -15.80 -24.55 15.57
CA VAL A 374 -15.48 -23.95 14.27
C VAL A 374 -16.66 -24.12 13.30
N THR A 375 -17.24 -25.32 13.25
CA THR A 375 -18.39 -25.62 12.38
C THR A 375 -19.62 -24.79 12.73
N ALA A 376 -19.88 -24.56 14.02
CA ALA A 376 -20.97 -23.70 14.46
C ALA A 376 -20.77 -22.24 14.02
N THR A 377 -19.53 -21.75 14.01
CA THR A 377 -19.21 -20.37 13.59
C THR A 377 -19.28 -20.18 12.07
N ILE A 378 -18.79 -21.14 11.25
CA ILE A 378 -18.65 -20.95 9.79
C ILE A 378 -19.66 -21.74 8.95
N GLY A 379 -20.40 -22.67 9.55
CA GLY A 379 -21.28 -23.61 8.86
C GLY A 379 -20.54 -24.81 8.28
N ALA A 380 -21.19 -25.99 8.29
CA ALA A 380 -20.61 -27.25 7.85
C ALA A 380 -20.13 -27.22 6.39
N GLN A 381 -20.82 -26.49 5.53
CA GLN A 381 -20.47 -26.34 4.11
C GLN A 381 -19.12 -25.64 3.87
N ASN A 382 -18.61 -24.88 4.86
CA ASN A 382 -17.37 -24.12 4.75
C ASN A 382 -16.19 -24.79 5.48
N LEU A 383 -16.43 -25.89 6.21
CA LEU A 383 -15.43 -26.52 7.07
C LEU A 383 -14.23 -27.07 6.30
N ASP A 384 -14.48 -27.72 5.17
CA ASP A 384 -13.41 -28.35 4.38
C ASP A 384 -12.50 -27.30 3.74
N GLU A 385 -13.08 -26.24 3.17
CA GLU A 385 -12.31 -25.15 2.57
C GLU A 385 -11.57 -24.34 3.65
N TYR A 386 -12.17 -24.13 4.83
CA TYR A 386 -11.49 -23.54 5.97
C TYR A 386 -10.26 -24.37 6.39
N LYS A 387 -10.43 -25.69 6.58
CA LYS A 387 -9.34 -26.62 6.96
C LYS A 387 -8.17 -26.57 5.98
N LYS A 388 -8.46 -26.44 4.69
CA LYS A 388 -7.47 -26.39 3.62
C LYS A 388 -6.59 -25.13 3.67
N TYR A 389 -7.15 -23.97 3.98
CA TYR A 389 -6.39 -22.71 3.96
C TYR A 389 -5.79 -22.30 5.30
N THR A 390 -6.60 -22.28 6.36
CA THR A 390 -6.21 -21.71 7.67
C THR A 390 -6.52 -22.63 8.85
N GLY A 391 -7.44 -23.58 8.68
CA GLY A 391 -7.88 -24.54 9.69
C GLY A 391 -6.99 -25.78 9.88
N ASN A 392 -5.79 -25.84 9.27
CA ASN A 392 -4.84 -26.96 9.43
C ASN A 392 -4.35 -27.13 10.88
N TRP A 393 -4.65 -26.18 11.78
CA TRP A 393 -4.40 -26.38 13.21
C TRP A 393 -5.30 -27.48 13.80
N LEU A 394 -6.52 -27.68 13.29
CA LEU A 394 -7.43 -28.73 13.76
C LEU A 394 -6.81 -30.12 13.58
N THR A 395 -6.24 -30.40 12.41
CA THR A 395 -5.57 -31.69 12.13
C THR A 395 -4.28 -31.87 12.93
N ARG A 396 -3.64 -30.77 13.36
CA ARG A 396 -2.45 -30.80 14.24
C ARG A 396 -2.79 -31.02 15.72
N LEU A 397 -4.07 -30.92 16.10
CA LEU A 397 -4.52 -31.33 17.43
C LEU A 397 -4.54 -32.86 17.55
N ALA A 398 -4.87 -33.55 16.45
CA ALA A 398 -4.93 -35.00 16.39
C ALA A 398 -3.62 -35.66 16.86
N PRO A 399 -3.70 -36.83 17.53
CA PRO A 399 -2.51 -37.60 17.87
C PRO A 399 -1.72 -37.97 16.61
N LYS A 400 -0.40 -37.72 16.60
CA LYS A 400 0.46 -38.18 15.50
C LYS A 400 0.34 -39.71 15.40
N PRO A 401 0.10 -40.29 14.20
CA PRO A 401 0.10 -41.73 14.06
C PRO A 401 1.45 -42.25 14.55
N LYS A 402 1.44 -43.30 15.39
CA LYS A 402 2.67 -44.03 15.72
C LYS A 402 3.25 -44.47 14.38
N ASN A 403 4.45 -43.99 14.06
CA ASN A 403 5.23 -44.59 12.99
C ASN A 403 5.28 -46.10 13.32
N PRO A 404 4.82 -47.01 12.44
CA PRO A 404 5.03 -48.42 12.67
C PRO A 404 6.54 -48.61 12.73
N ALA A 405 7.03 -48.94 13.93
CA ALA A 405 8.44 -48.96 14.22
C ALA A 405 9.20 -49.85 13.22
N THR A 406 10.34 -49.34 12.76
CA THR A 406 11.52 -50.16 12.47
C THR A 406 11.62 -51.23 13.56
N ARG A 407 11.38 -52.47 13.16
CA ARG A 407 11.59 -53.67 13.96
C ARG A 407 12.99 -54.19 13.73
#